data_AF-A0A150MXL7-F1
#
_entry.id   AF-A0A150MXL7-F1
#
_cell.length_a   1.000
_cell.length_b   1.000
_cell.length_c   1.000
_cell.angle_alpha   90.00
_cell.angle_beta   90.00
_cell.angle_gamma   90.00
#
_symmetry.space_group_name_H-M   'P 1'
#
loop_
_entity.id
_entity.type
_entity.pdbx_description
1 polymer ?
#
loop_
_entity_poly.entity_id
_entity_poly.type
_entity_poly.pdbx_seq_one_letter_code
_entity_poly.pdbx_strand_id
1 'polypeptide(L)'
;MNIRTKMLLCFTVFLLLLNGAVFLLYETSEEMMSDYDHRMRRLLLLNEVSQRANRMMEQLNAYVSEKEGRYARAYEQEFRWLQQRRRQLGAILPVLSDRLAAENYEHMIESLLEEAALTVYHFQAGNIGLYSSHLHETMNIASFLQEETLNLIDDELTAYQRRYDEVERRNRYFRYMGMGLFVTTLLLGALLAVFFSGHLTKPIILLSRAARSIADGRLDGPDIEPMTNDELRLLTITFNDMRRNY
;
A
#
# COMPACT_ATOMS: atom_id res chain seq x y z
N MET A 1 35.97 -6.86 -29.56
CA MET A 1 34.89 -7.40 -28.71
C MET A 1 33.91 -8.08 -29.63
N ASN A 2 33.61 -9.36 -29.40
CA ASN A 2 32.77 -10.16 -30.28
C ASN A 2 31.36 -9.58 -30.41
N ILE A 3 30.76 -9.70 -31.60
CA ILE A 3 29.41 -9.21 -31.92
C ILE A 3 28.37 -9.85 -31.00
N ARG A 4 28.57 -11.13 -30.64
CA ARG A 4 27.77 -11.86 -29.65
C ARG A 4 27.83 -11.22 -28.27
N THR A 5 29.02 -10.80 -27.81
CA THR A 5 29.21 -10.17 -26.49
C THR A 5 28.58 -8.78 -26.45
N LYS A 6 28.70 -8.00 -27.53
CA LYS A 6 27.99 -6.70 -27.66
C LYS A 6 26.46 -6.88 -27.58
N MET A 7 25.93 -7.86 -28.31
CA MET A 7 24.48 -8.16 -28.33
C MET A 7 23.98 -8.59 -26.95
N LEU A 8 24.66 -9.53 -26.31
CA LEU A 8 24.29 -10.01 -24.98
C LEU A 8 24.32 -8.89 -23.94
N LEU A 9 25.37 -8.06 -23.95
CA LEU A 9 25.49 -6.95 -23.00
C LEU A 9 24.37 -5.92 -23.18
N CYS A 10 24.07 -5.50 -24.42
CA CYS A 10 22.96 -4.58 -24.70
C CYS A 10 21.61 -5.17 -24.27
N PHE A 11 21.38 -6.45 -24.57
CA PHE A 11 20.14 -7.15 -24.23
C PHE A 11 19.97 -7.30 -22.72
N THR A 12 21.03 -7.65 -21.99
CA THR A 12 21.02 -7.76 -20.52
C THR A 12 20.77 -6.41 -19.85
N VAL A 13 21.42 -5.34 -20.32
CA VAL A 13 21.19 -3.98 -19.80
C VAL A 13 19.74 -3.54 -20.05
N PHE A 14 19.20 -3.81 -21.24
CA PHE A 14 17.81 -3.51 -21.57
C PHE A 14 16.81 -4.28 -20.68
N LEU A 15 17.06 -5.58 -20.46
CA LEU A 15 16.23 -6.42 -19.58
C LEU A 15 16.27 -5.95 -18.12
N LEU A 16 17.43 -5.57 -17.60
CA LEU A 16 17.57 -5.03 -16.25
C LEU A 16 16.82 -3.71 -16.09
N LEU A 17 16.91 -2.81 -17.07
CA LEU A 17 16.16 -1.56 -17.08
C LEU A 17 14.65 -1.81 -17.07
N LEU A 18 14.16 -2.73 -17.91
CA LEU A 18 12.73 -3.05 -18.00
C LEU A 18 12.21 -3.67 -16.70
N ASN A 19 12.92 -4.64 -16.12
CA ASN A 19 12.50 -5.29 -14.88
C ASN A 19 12.62 -4.35 -13.67
N GLY A 20 13.65 -3.51 -13.63
CA GLY A 20 13.78 -2.47 -12.60
C GLY A 20 12.63 -1.46 -12.64
N ALA A 21 12.17 -1.09 -13.84
CA ALA A 21 10.99 -0.24 -14.03
C ALA A 21 9.74 -0.86 -13.40
N VAL A 22 9.48 -2.13 -13.72
CA VAL A 22 8.30 -2.87 -13.26
C VAL A 22 8.34 -3.05 -11.74
N PHE A 23 9.52 -3.38 -11.19
CA PHE A 23 9.69 -3.55 -9.75
C PHE A 23 9.40 -2.27 -8.95
N LEU A 24 9.96 -1.13 -9.38
CA LEU A 24 9.73 0.16 -8.73
C LEU A 24 8.26 0.60 -8.78
N LEU A 25 7.55 0.27 -9.86
CA LEU A 25 6.12 0.53 -9.99
C LEU A 25 5.28 -0.36 -9.06
N TYR A 26 5.70 -1.61 -8.84
CA TYR A 26 4.99 -2.57 -7.99
C TYR A 26 5.12 -2.22 -6.51
N GLU A 27 6.33 -1.93 -6.03
CA GLU A 27 6.59 -1.64 -4.60
C GLU A 27 5.81 -0.41 -4.10
N THR A 28 5.51 0.54 -5.00
CA THR A 28 4.76 1.76 -4.69
C THR A 28 3.29 1.48 -4.29
N SER A 29 2.70 0.34 -4.66
CA SER A 29 1.25 0.10 -4.48
C SER A 29 0.86 -0.67 -3.22
N GLU A 30 1.74 -1.51 -2.66
CA GLU A 30 1.37 -2.42 -1.56
C GLU A 30 1.37 -1.76 -0.17
N GLU A 31 2.28 -0.82 0.09
CA GLU A 31 2.37 -0.14 1.40
C GLU A 31 1.07 0.63 1.76
N MET A 32 0.36 1.16 0.76
CA MET A 32 -0.84 1.97 1.01
C MET A 32 -2.07 1.15 1.42
N MET A 33 -2.18 -0.10 0.96
CA MET A 33 -3.43 -0.87 1.08
C MET A 33 -3.53 -1.62 2.42
N SER A 34 -2.43 -2.21 2.91
CA SER A 34 -2.41 -2.97 4.16
C SER A 34 -2.62 -2.09 5.40
N ASP A 35 -2.05 -0.89 5.35
CA ASP A 35 -2.10 0.11 6.43
C ASP A 35 -3.49 0.74 6.60
N TYR A 36 -4.26 0.85 5.51
CA TYR A 36 -5.64 1.34 5.51
C TYR A 36 -6.57 0.43 6.32
N ASP A 37 -6.46 -0.87 6.05
CA ASP A 37 -7.36 -1.89 6.56
C ASP A 37 -7.26 -2.04 8.10
N HIS A 38 -6.06 -1.88 8.66
CA HIS A 38 -5.82 -1.94 10.09
C HIS A 38 -6.25 -0.66 10.83
N ARG A 39 -6.04 0.52 10.25
CA ARG A 39 -6.48 1.80 10.82
C ARG A 39 -8.00 1.90 10.89
N MET A 40 -8.67 1.55 9.80
CA MET A 40 -10.14 1.59 9.72
C MET A 40 -10.79 0.67 10.76
N ARG A 41 -10.27 -0.56 10.91
CA ARG A 41 -10.75 -1.50 11.95
C ARG A 41 -10.64 -0.93 13.37
N ARG A 42 -9.62 -0.11 13.65
CA ARG A 42 -9.45 0.52 14.97
C ARG A 42 -10.38 1.71 15.20
N LEU A 43 -10.56 2.59 14.20
CA LEU A 43 -11.51 3.71 14.29
C LEU A 43 -12.94 3.20 14.50
N LEU A 44 -13.32 2.13 13.78
CA LEU A 44 -14.60 1.46 13.96
C LEU A 44 -14.76 0.88 15.36
N LEU A 45 -13.68 0.35 15.95
CA LEU A 45 -13.71 -0.17 17.32
C LEU A 45 -13.96 0.94 18.35
N LEU A 46 -13.25 2.06 18.28
CA LEU A 46 -13.46 3.22 19.18
C LEU A 46 -14.91 3.70 19.11
N ASN A 47 -15.41 3.87 17.88
CA ASN A 47 -16.78 4.29 17.64
C ASN A 47 -17.81 3.26 18.18
N GLU A 48 -17.57 1.96 17.99
CA GLU A 48 -18.44 0.91 18.54
C GLU A 48 -18.49 0.94 20.07
N VAL A 49 -17.34 1.14 20.72
CA VAL A 49 -17.24 1.24 22.18
C VAL A 49 -18.03 2.43 22.71
N SER A 50 -17.81 3.62 22.15
CA SER A 50 -18.55 4.83 22.50
C SER A 50 -20.06 4.69 22.31
N GLN A 51 -20.50 4.15 21.16
CA GLN A 51 -21.93 3.96 20.89
C GLN A 51 -22.58 2.95 21.85
N ARG A 52 -21.86 1.89 22.24
CA ARG A 52 -22.38 0.89 23.18
C ARG A 52 -22.36 1.38 24.62
N ALA A 53 -21.37 2.21 25.00
CA ALA A 53 -21.36 2.90 26.28
C ALA A 53 -22.57 3.82 26.44
N ASN A 54 -22.88 4.64 25.42
CA ASN A 54 -24.08 5.47 25.42
C ASN A 54 -25.35 4.63 25.48
N ARG A 55 -25.45 3.56 24.68
CA ARG A 55 -26.60 2.63 24.76
C ARG A 55 -26.74 2.02 26.14
N MET A 56 -25.66 1.57 26.77
CA MET A 56 -25.68 1.04 28.14
C MET A 56 -26.25 2.05 29.13
N MET A 57 -25.80 3.30 29.05
CA MET A 57 -26.29 4.41 29.88
C MET A 57 -27.79 4.68 29.65
N GLU A 58 -28.24 4.73 28.39
CA GLU A 58 -29.65 4.91 28.04
C GLU A 58 -30.54 3.79 28.60
N GLN A 59 -30.10 2.53 28.45
CA GLN A 59 -30.82 1.37 28.98
C GLN A 59 -30.84 1.36 30.51
N LEU A 60 -29.75 1.78 31.16
CA LEU A 60 -29.69 1.91 32.62
C LEU A 60 -30.67 2.99 33.11
N ASN A 61 -30.68 4.15 32.48
CA ASN A 61 -31.61 5.23 32.80
C ASN A 61 -33.07 4.81 32.62
N ALA A 62 -33.38 4.11 31.52
CA ALA A 62 -34.71 3.55 31.27
C ALA A 62 -35.08 2.46 32.30
N TYR A 63 -34.13 1.62 32.72
CA TYR A 63 -34.37 0.61 33.74
C TYR A 63 -34.73 1.23 35.09
N VAL A 64 -34.00 2.26 35.53
CA VAL A 64 -34.28 2.96 36.80
C VAL A 64 -35.61 3.72 36.75
N SER A 65 -35.98 4.26 35.58
CA SER A 65 -37.20 5.05 35.39
C SER A 65 -38.46 4.20 35.22
N GLU A 66 -38.46 3.25 34.28
CA GLU A 66 -39.63 2.43 33.93
C GLU A 66 -39.74 1.16 34.77
N LYS A 67 -38.65 0.72 35.41
CA LYS A 67 -38.58 -0.48 36.27
C LYS A 67 -38.93 -1.78 35.54
N GLU A 68 -38.78 -1.78 34.22
CA GLU A 68 -39.09 -2.94 33.39
C GLU A 68 -37.87 -3.85 33.16
N GLY A 69 -38.07 -5.16 33.24
CA GLY A 69 -37.02 -6.16 33.04
C GLY A 69 -36.46 -6.25 31.61
N ARG A 70 -37.06 -5.57 30.61
CA ARG A 70 -36.47 -5.46 29.27
C ARG A 70 -35.21 -4.60 29.26
N TYR A 71 -35.23 -3.48 29.99
CA TYR A 71 -34.11 -2.54 30.05
C TYR A 71 -32.96 -3.09 30.89
N ALA A 72 -33.27 -3.80 31.98
CA ALA A 72 -32.25 -4.52 32.76
C ALA A 72 -31.44 -5.50 31.89
N ARG A 73 -32.14 -6.29 31.05
CA ARG A 73 -31.50 -7.25 30.14
C ARG A 73 -30.67 -6.56 29.06
N ALA A 74 -31.17 -5.46 28.49
CA ALA A 74 -30.45 -4.70 27.48
C ALA A 74 -29.20 -4.01 28.05
N TYR A 75 -29.31 -3.44 29.26
CA TYR A 75 -28.18 -2.92 30.03
C TYR A 75 -27.13 -4.01 30.27
N GLU A 76 -27.52 -5.18 30.80
CA GLU A 76 -26.59 -6.27 31.07
C GLU A 76 -25.85 -6.76 29.81
N GLN A 77 -26.53 -6.74 28.66
CA GLN A 77 -25.93 -7.14 27.39
C GLN A 77 -24.80 -6.19 26.99
N GLU A 78 -25.04 -4.88 27.03
CA GLU A 78 -24.02 -3.89 26.68
C GLU A 78 -22.90 -3.82 27.74
N PHE A 79 -23.24 -3.97 29.03
CA PHE A 79 -22.27 -4.06 30.13
C PHE A 79 -21.27 -5.19 29.92
N ARG A 80 -21.76 -6.42 29.66
CA ARG A 80 -20.89 -7.58 29.44
C ARG A 80 -20.03 -7.43 28.19
N TRP A 81 -20.59 -6.83 27.14
CA TRP A 81 -19.83 -6.55 25.92
C TRP A 81 -18.67 -5.58 26.19
N LEU A 82 -18.95 -4.46 26.87
CA LEU A 82 -17.93 -3.47 27.22
C LEU A 82 -16.86 -4.06 28.14
N GLN A 83 -17.26 -4.83 29.14
CA GLN A 83 -16.35 -5.51 30.05
C GLN A 83 -15.42 -6.48 29.32
N GLN A 84 -15.92 -7.24 28.35
CA GLN A 84 -15.10 -8.15 27.55
C GLN A 84 -14.18 -7.39 26.58
N ARG A 85 -14.69 -6.31 25.97
CA ARG A 85 -13.97 -5.52 24.97
C ARG A 85 -12.85 -4.66 25.59
N ARG A 86 -13.01 -4.22 26.85
CA ARG A 86 -12.00 -3.46 27.61
C ARG A 86 -10.62 -4.13 27.56
N ARG A 87 -10.56 -5.45 27.74
CA ARG A 87 -9.28 -6.22 27.70
C ARG A 87 -8.59 -6.19 26.33
N GLN A 88 -9.36 -6.07 25.24
CA GLN A 88 -8.80 -5.99 23.89
C GLN A 88 -8.30 -4.58 23.57
N LEU A 89 -8.91 -3.55 24.18
CA LEU A 89 -8.55 -2.15 23.99
C LEU A 89 -7.15 -1.84 24.55
N GLY A 90 -6.77 -2.38 25.71
CA GLY A 90 -5.43 -2.20 26.28
C GLY A 90 -4.28 -2.73 25.39
N ALA A 91 -4.57 -3.64 24.44
CA ALA A 91 -3.59 -4.13 23.47
C ALA A 91 -3.52 -3.29 22.18
N ILE A 92 -4.54 -2.48 21.90
CA ILE A 92 -4.74 -1.78 20.61
C ILE A 92 -4.51 -0.27 20.74
N LEU A 93 -4.92 0.32 21.86
CA LEU A 93 -4.87 1.76 22.11
C LEU A 93 -3.44 2.37 22.17
N PRO A 94 -2.41 1.71 22.73
CA PRO A 94 -1.05 2.26 22.74
C PRO A 94 -0.43 2.52 21.35
N VAL A 95 -1.10 2.10 20.27
CA VAL A 95 -0.71 2.30 18.88
C VAL A 95 -1.42 3.51 18.24
N LEU A 96 -2.54 3.98 18.81
CA LEU A 96 -3.37 5.08 18.29
C LEU A 96 -2.86 6.45 18.72
N SER A 97 -2.38 6.55 19.95
CA SER A 97 -2.09 7.82 20.59
C SER A 97 -0.96 7.65 21.61
N ASP A 98 -0.59 8.74 22.27
CA ASP A 98 0.30 8.65 23.43
C ASP A 98 -0.27 7.63 24.42
N ARG A 99 0.61 6.86 25.05
CA ARG A 99 0.26 5.79 25.99
C ARG A 99 -0.69 6.27 27.08
N LEU A 100 -0.59 7.56 27.44
CA LEU A 100 -1.47 8.22 28.38
C LEU A 100 -2.93 8.28 27.92
N ALA A 101 -3.21 8.60 26.65
CA ALA A 101 -4.57 8.68 26.14
C ALA A 101 -5.22 7.29 26.05
N ALA A 102 -4.43 6.27 25.74
CA ALA A 102 -4.85 4.87 25.80
C ALA A 102 -5.27 4.43 27.21
N GLU A 103 -4.44 4.73 28.21
CA GLU A 103 -4.70 4.41 29.61
C GLU A 103 -5.92 5.18 30.14
N ASN A 104 -6.05 6.46 29.81
CA ASN A 104 -7.23 7.27 30.17
C ASN A 104 -8.53 6.67 29.60
N TYR A 105 -8.53 6.29 28.32
CA TYR A 105 -9.71 5.73 27.67
C TYR A 105 -10.14 4.39 28.30
N GLU A 106 -9.18 3.55 28.69
CA GLU A 106 -9.47 2.31 29.42
C GLU A 106 -10.05 2.58 30.81
N HIS A 107 -9.48 3.55 31.54
CA HIS A 107 -9.97 3.96 32.86
C HIS A 107 -11.39 4.52 32.80
N MET A 108 -11.74 5.28 31.75
CA MET A 108 -13.10 5.79 31.58
C MET A 108 -14.12 4.65 31.40
N ILE A 109 -13.78 3.61 30.63
CA ILE A 109 -14.64 2.43 30.48
C ILE A 109 -14.77 1.69 31.82
N GLU A 110 -13.69 1.59 32.58
CA GLU A 110 -13.71 1.00 33.92
C GLU A 110 -14.62 1.75 34.88
N SER A 111 -14.45 3.06 35.01
CA SER A 111 -15.30 3.91 35.85
C SER A 111 -16.76 3.88 35.39
N LEU A 112 -17.03 3.86 34.08
CA LEU A 112 -18.38 3.75 33.56
C LEU A 112 -19.07 2.46 34.01
N LEU A 113 -18.35 1.33 33.94
CA LEU A 113 -18.88 0.03 34.37
C LEU A 113 -19.08 -0.01 35.89
N GLU A 114 -18.14 0.55 36.67
CA GLU A 114 -18.24 0.61 38.12
C GLU A 114 -19.46 1.42 38.58
N GLU A 115 -19.59 2.66 38.09
CA GLU A 115 -20.71 3.55 38.41
C GLU A 115 -22.05 2.95 38.01
N ALA A 116 -22.13 2.34 36.82
CA ALA A 116 -23.33 1.67 36.36
C ALA A 116 -23.74 0.50 37.26
N ALA A 117 -22.77 -0.28 37.75
CA ALA A 117 -23.04 -1.39 38.67
C ALA A 117 -23.53 -0.88 40.04
N LEU A 118 -22.94 0.22 40.54
CA LEU A 118 -23.36 0.88 41.77
C LEU A 118 -24.77 1.47 41.65
N THR A 119 -25.13 2.04 40.50
CA THR A 119 -26.51 2.47 40.21
C THR A 119 -27.49 1.32 40.37
N VAL A 120 -27.24 0.17 39.74
CA VAL A 120 -28.13 -1.01 39.84
C VAL A 120 -28.23 -1.51 41.27
N TYR A 121 -27.10 -1.62 41.99
CA TYR A 121 -27.07 -2.07 43.37
C TYR A 121 -27.92 -1.17 44.29
N HIS A 122 -27.73 0.15 44.21
CA HIS A 122 -28.48 1.09 45.04
C HIS A 122 -29.94 1.25 44.62
N PHE A 123 -30.25 1.07 43.34
CA PHE A 123 -31.62 1.04 42.83
C PHE A 123 -32.39 -0.14 43.42
N GLN A 124 -31.80 -1.34 43.43
CA GLN A 124 -32.40 -2.54 44.01
C GLN A 124 -32.55 -2.44 45.55
N ALA A 125 -31.63 -1.74 46.21
CA ALA A 125 -31.70 -1.47 47.64
C ALA A 125 -32.71 -0.36 48.03
N GLY A 126 -33.28 0.36 47.05
CA GLY A 126 -34.21 1.47 47.30
C GLY A 126 -33.54 2.79 47.74
N ASN A 127 -32.23 2.92 47.59
CA ASN A 127 -31.46 4.08 48.02
C ASN A 127 -31.47 5.20 46.97
N ILE A 128 -32.54 5.99 46.93
CA ILE A 128 -32.78 7.00 45.88
C ILE A 128 -31.63 7.99 45.69
N GLY A 129 -31.11 8.56 46.78
CA GLY A 129 -30.01 9.52 46.68
C GLY A 129 -28.75 8.91 46.06
N LEU A 130 -28.40 7.68 46.47
CA LEU A 130 -27.18 7.02 45.99
C LEU A 130 -27.28 6.58 44.55
N TYR A 131 -28.37 5.88 44.16
CA TYR A 131 -28.47 5.44 42.75
C TYR A 131 -28.56 6.64 41.79
N SER A 132 -29.21 7.74 42.20
CA SER A 132 -29.33 8.94 41.35
C SER A 132 -27.96 9.61 41.15
N SER A 133 -27.13 9.62 42.19
CA SER A 133 -25.75 10.13 42.10
C SER A 133 -24.91 9.28 41.15
N HIS A 134 -24.90 7.96 41.32
CA HIS A 134 -24.13 7.05 40.45
C HIS A 134 -24.66 7.05 39.01
N LEU A 135 -25.98 7.19 38.82
CA LEU A 135 -26.58 7.33 37.50
C LEU A 135 -26.10 8.62 36.80
N HIS A 136 -26.05 9.73 37.53
CA HIS A 136 -25.53 10.99 37.01
C HIS A 136 -24.05 10.87 36.61
N GLU A 137 -23.23 10.22 37.43
CA GLU A 137 -21.82 9.99 37.10
C GLU A 137 -21.66 9.07 35.88
N THR A 138 -22.48 8.02 35.77
CA THR A 138 -22.53 7.16 34.57
C THR A 138 -22.83 7.99 33.31
N MET A 139 -23.75 8.96 33.37
CA MET A 139 -24.06 9.85 32.25
C MET A 139 -22.87 10.75 31.88
N ASN A 140 -22.19 11.32 32.89
CA ASN A 140 -21.03 12.17 32.68
C ASN A 140 -19.88 11.41 32.02
N ILE A 141 -19.55 10.22 32.53
CA ILE A 141 -18.48 9.37 31.99
C ILE A 141 -18.82 8.93 30.56
N ALA A 142 -20.07 8.56 30.27
CA ALA A 142 -20.48 8.20 28.91
C ALA A 142 -20.30 9.36 27.92
N SER A 143 -20.66 10.59 28.34
CA SER A 143 -20.46 11.81 27.55
C SER A 143 -18.98 12.08 27.30
N PHE A 144 -18.13 12.00 28.34
CA PHE A 144 -16.69 12.19 28.18
C PHE A 144 -16.09 11.12 27.27
N LEU A 145 -16.52 9.85 27.39
CA LEU A 145 -16.04 8.77 26.53
C LEU A 145 -16.38 9.02 25.07
N GLN A 146 -17.56 9.59 24.80
CA GLN A 146 -17.95 9.99 23.46
C GLN A 146 -17.08 11.13 22.92
N GLU A 147 -16.82 12.16 23.73
CA GLU A 147 -15.96 13.28 23.35
C GLU A 147 -14.52 12.82 23.06
N GLU A 148 -13.92 12.04 23.96
CA GLU A 148 -12.59 11.46 23.77
C GLU A 148 -12.51 10.57 22.53
N THR A 149 -13.59 9.82 22.23
CA THR A 149 -13.66 9.02 21.01
C THR A 149 -13.61 9.90 19.76
N LEU A 150 -14.34 11.02 19.75
CA LEU A 150 -14.33 11.95 18.62
C LEU A 150 -12.97 12.62 18.48
N ASN A 151 -12.33 13.02 19.58
CA ASN A 151 -10.99 13.61 19.59
C ASN A 151 -9.95 12.63 19.01
N LEU A 152 -9.94 11.37 19.48
CA LEU A 152 -9.03 10.34 18.97
C LEU A 152 -9.26 10.03 17.49
N ILE A 153 -10.52 10.02 17.03
CA ILE A 153 -10.84 9.83 15.62
C ILE A 153 -10.34 11.03 14.79
N ASP A 154 -10.56 12.26 15.25
CA ASP A 154 -10.12 13.47 14.57
C ASP A 154 -8.59 13.58 14.50
N ASP A 155 -7.90 13.24 15.59
CA ASP A 155 -6.44 13.19 15.65
C ASP A 155 -5.86 12.18 14.65
N GLU A 156 -6.41 10.96 14.60
CA GLU A 156 -5.95 9.93 13.66
C GLU A 156 -6.25 10.33 12.21
N LEU A 157 -7.41 10.93 11.92
CA LEU A 157 -7.75 11.42 10.58
C LEU A 157 -6.85 12.58 10.16
N THR A 158 -6.53 13.50 11.07
CA THR A 158 -5.63 14.64 10.81
C THR A 158 -4.17 14.18 10.65
N ALA A 159 -3.73 13.21 11.44
CA ALA A 159 -2.43 12.56 11.26
C ALA A 159 -2.36 11.83 9.91
N TYR A 160 -3.44 11.13 9.53
CA TYR A 160 -3.57 10.47 8.24
C TYR A 160 -3.51 11.45 7.08
N GLN A 161 -4.25 12.57 7.12
CA GLN A 161 -4.22 13.58 6.07
C GLN A 161 -2.80 14.12 5.86
N ARG A 162 -2.09 14.46 6.96
CA ARG A 162 -0.69 14.92 6.89
C ARG A 162 0.22 13.87 6.24
N ARG A 163 0.07 12.59 6.58
CA ARG A 163 0.83 11.49 5.98
C ARG A 163 0.43 11.23 4.52
N TYR A 164 -0.84 11.31 4.20
CA TYR A 164 -1.34 11.13 2.84
C TYR A 164 -0.74 12.20 1.91
N ASP A 165 -0.66 13.46 2.35
CA ASP A 165 -0.03 14.53 1.57
C ASP A 165 1.47 14.27 1.30
N GLU A 166 2.19 13.72 2.28
CA GLU A 166 3.59 13.30 2.12
C GLU A 166 3.72 12.14 1.13
N VAL A 167 2.86 11.13 1.27
CA VAL A 167 2.81 9.94 0.42
C VAL A 167 2.41 10.31 -1.00
N GLU A 168 1.45 11.20 -1.21
CA GLU A 168 1.02 11.66 -2.52
C GLU A 168 2.13 12.48 -3.20
N ARG A 169 2.80 13.37 -2.47
CA ARG A 169 3.99 14.09 -2.97
C ARG A 169 5.06 13.11 -3.42
N ARG A 170 5.40 12.13 -2.58
CA ARG A 170 6.36 11.07 -2.89
C ARG A 170 5.94 10.28 -4.12
N ASN A 171 4.66 9.89 -4.20
CA ASN A 171 4.09 9.15 -5.32
C ASN A 171 4.14 9.94 -6.64
N ARG A 172 3.96 11.28 -6.60
CA ARG A 172 4.16 12.13 -7.80
C ARG A 172 5.60 12.07 -8.31
N TYR A 173 6.60 12.09 -7.43
CA TYR A 173 8.00 11.92 -7.83
C TYR A 173 8.25 10.52 -8.42
N PHE A 174 7.73 9.46 -7.80
CA PHE A 174 7.83 8.10 -8.34
C PHE A 174 7.16 7.96 -9.71
N ARG A 175 5.99 8.58 -9.91
CA ARG A 175 5.30 8.60 -11.21
C ARG A 175 6.11 9.32 -12.28
N TYR A 176 6.67 10.49 -11.98
CA TYR A 176 7.53 11.21 -12.94
C TYR A 176 8.82 10.44 -13.22
N MET A 177 9.42 9.80 -12.22
CA MET A 177 10.57 8.94 -12.38
C MET A 177 10.24 7.72 -13.27
N GLY A 178 9.12 7.05 -13.04
CA GLY A 178 8.65 5.93 -13.85
C GLY A 178 8.37 6.33 -15.30
N MET A 179 7.75 7.49 -15.50
CA MET A 179 7.52 8.05 -16.84
C MET A 179 8.84 8.39 -17.54
N GLY A 180 9.80 9.00 -16.82
CA GLY A 180 11.14 9.25 -17.33
C GLY A 180 11.84 7.97 -17.74
N LEU A 181 11.81 6.95 -16.89
CA LEU A 181 12.45 5.66 -17.15
C LEU A 181 11.80 4.91 -18.32
N PHE A 182 10.48 5.01 -18.48
CA PHE A 182 9.77 4.51 -19.66
C PHE A 182 10.25 5.19 -20.94
N VAL A 183 10.31 6.52 -20.96
CA VAL A 183 10.80 7.29 -22.12
C VAL A 183 12.25 6.95 -22.44
N THR A 184 13.13 6.85 -21.43
CA THR A 184 14.52 6.46 -21.63
C THR A 184 14.63 5.04 -22.21
N THR A 185 13.83 4.10 -21.71
CA THR A 185 13.83 2.71 -22.21
C THR A 185 13.33 2.65 -23.66
N LEU A 186 12.30 3.44 -24.01
CA LEU A 186 11.79 3.56 -25.37
C LEU A 186 12.85 4.11 -26.33
N LEU A 187 13.52 5.21 -25.95
CA LEU A 187 14.58 5.82 -26.74
C LEU A 187 15.78 4.89 -26.91
N LEU A 188 16.18 4.20 -25.84
CA LEU A 188 17.27 3.24 -25.89
C LEU A 188 16.92 2.06 -26.80
N GLY A 189 15.69 1.55 -26.75
CA GLY A 189 15.20 0.51 -27.63
C GLY A 189 15.23 0.94 -29.11
N ALA A 190 14.79 2.17 -29.41
CA ALA A 190 14.86 2.73 -30.75
C ALA A 190 16.31 2.90 -31.24
N LEU A 191 17.20 3.39 -30.38
CA LEU A 191 18.63 3.54 -30.69
C LEU A 191 19.28 2.18 -30.96
N LEU A 192 18.99 1.17 -30.14
CA LEU A 192 19.46 -0.19 -30.36
C LEU A 192 18.93 -0.77 -31.69
N ALA A 193 17.66 -0.54 -32.03
CA ALA A 193 17.09 -1.00 -33.29
C ALA A 193 17.81 -0.37 -34.50
N VAL A 194 18.10 0.93 -34.47
CA VAL A 194 18.88 1.62 -35.51
C VAL A 194 20.32 1.11 -35.55
N PHE A 195 20.95 0.93 -34.38
CA PHE A 195 22.32 0.43 -34.25
C PHE A 195 22.46 -0.97 -34.84
N PHE A 196 21.58 -1.91 -34.49
CA PHE A 196 21.59 -3.28 -35.01
C PHE A 196 21.21 -3.35 -36.49
N SER A 197 20.26 -2.52 -36.94
CA SER A 197 19.93 -2.41 -38.37
C SER A 197 21.16 -2.04 -39.20
N GLY A 198 21.96 -1.08 -38.73
CA GLY A 198 23.19 -0.64 -39.38
C GLY A 198 24.36 -1.62 -39.30
N HIS A 199 24.67 -2.12 -38.10
CA HIS A 199 25.89 -2.91 -37.86
C HIS A 199 25.70 -4.41 -38.08
N LEU A 200 24.48 -4.93 -38.10
CA LEU A 200 24.25 -6.37 -38.14
C LEU A 200 23.35 -6.75 -39.31
N THR A 201 22.15 -6.18 -39.37
CA THR A 201 21.15 -6.56 -40.38
C THR A 201 21.59 -6.17 -41.79
N LYS A 202 22.09 -4.94 -42.00
CA LYS A 202 22.53 -4.48 -43.34
C LYS A 202 23.68 -5.32 -43.93
N PRO A 203 24.82 -5.54 -43.23
CA PRO A 203 25.91 -6.37 -43.77
C PRO A 203 25.48 -7.81 -44.08
N ILE A 204 24.66 -8.42 -43.20
CA ILE A 204 24.15 -9.78 -43.41
C ILE A 204 23.27 -9.85 -44.66
N ILE A 205 22.37 -8.87 -44.86
CA ILE A 205 21.53 -8.81 -46.07
C ILE A 205 22.39 -8.64 -47.34
N LEU A 206 23.43 -7.80 -47.29
CA LEU A 206 24.34 -7.59 -48.42
C LEU A 206 25.10 -8.87 -48.78
N LEU A 207 25.69 -9.55 -47.79
CA LEU A 207 26.37 -10.82 -47.98
C LEU A 207 25.42 -11.92 -48.47
N SER A 208 24.22 -12.00 -47.92
CA SER A 208 23.19 -12.96 -48.34
C SER A 208 22.76 -12.75 -49.79
N ARG A 209 22.56 -11.49 -50.22
CA ARG A 209 22.24 -11.16 -51.62
C ARG A 209 23.38 -11.50 -52.57
N ALA A 210 24.63 -11.18 -52.21
CA ALA A 210 25.79 -11.49 -53.03
C ALA A 210 26.06 -13.00 -53.12
N ALA A 211 25.85 -13.74 -52.03
CA ALA A 211 25.94 -15.20 -52.06
C ALA A 211 24.90 -15.80 -53.02
N ARG A 212 23.66 -15.25 -53.03
CA ARG A 212 22.61 -15.67 -53.94
C ARG A 212 22.96 -15.39 -55.40
N SER A 213 23.55 -14.22 -55.71
CA SER A 213 23.96 -13.92 -57.09
C SER A 213 25.07 -14.85 -57.59
N ILE A 214 26.02 -15.23 -56.72
CA ILE A 214 27.04 -16.24 -57.05
C ILE A 214 26.38 -17.60 -57.33
N ALA A 215 25.41 -18.01 -56.49
CA ALA A 215 24.68 -19.26 -56.68
C ALA A 215 23.85 -19.27 -57.99
N ASP A 216 23.34 -18.13 -58.42
CA ASP A 216 22.64 -17.94 -59.70
C ASP A 216 23.62 -17.81 -60.90
N GLY A 217 24.92 -18.02 -60.70
CA GLY A 217 25.94 -18.03 -61.74
C GLY A 217 26.48 -16.66 -62.16
N ARG A 218 26.20 -15.59 -61.40
CA ARG A 218 26.68 -14.22 -61.69
C ARG A 218 27.89 -13.89 -60.81
N LEU A 219 29.09 -14.05 -61.36
CA LEU A 219 30.37 -13.89 -60.64
C LEU A 219 30.94 -12.46 -60.72
N ASP A 220 30.51 -11.68 -61.70
CA ASP A 220 31.07 -10.38 -62.10
C ASP A 220 30.67 -9.20 -61.18
N GLY A 221 30.14 -9.48 -59.99
CA GLY A 221 29.66 -8.44 -59.07
C GLY A 221 30.79 -7.58 -58.48
N PRO A 222 30.52 -6.35 -58.03
CA PRO A 222 31.50 -5.52 -57.30
C PRO A 222 31.75 -6.05 -55.89
N ASP A 223 32.96 -5.86 -55.35
CA ASP A 223 33.30 -6.33 -54.00
C ASP A 223 32.45 -5.61 -52.95
N ILE A 224 32.12 -6.32 -51.87
CA ILE A 224 31.35 -5.73 -50.78
C ILE A 224 32.33 -4.98 -49.88
N GLU A 225 32.08 -3.69 -49.65
CA GLU A 225 32.88 -2.91 -48.71
C GLU A 225 32.66 -3.41 -47.27
N PRO A 226 33.73 -3.63 -46.47
CA PRO A 226 33.58 -4.01 -45.07
C PRO A 226 32.96 -2.86 -44.25
N MET A 227 31.69 -3.02 -43.87
CA MET A 227 30.94 -1.97 -43.17
C MET A 227 31.14 -1.95 -41.65
N THR A 228 31.78 -2.97 -41.07
CA THR A 228 31.96 -3.10 -39.61
C THR A 228 33.41 -3.43 -39.25
N ASN A 229 33.73 -3.37 -37.95
CA ASN A 229 35.06 -3.70 -37.39
C ASN A 229 35.03 -4.93 -36.48
N ASP A 230 34.06 -5.81 -36.68
CA ASP A 230 33.83 -7.02 -35.88
C ASP A 230 33.86 -8.28 -36.78
N GLU A 231 33.31 -9.40 -36.31
CA GLU A 231 33.32 -10.68 -37.05
C GLU A 231 32.72 -10.58 -38.46
N LEU A 232 31.80 -9.64 -38.70
CA LEU A 232 31.24 -9.40 -40.03
C LEU A 232 32.26 -8.78 -41.00
N ARG A 233 33.27 -8.06 -40.50
CA ARG A 233 34.39 -7.58 -41.32
C ARG A 233 35.20 -8.74 -41.87
N LEU A 234 35.58 -9.67 -40.98
CA LEU A 234 36.32 -10.87 -41.36
C LEU A 234 35.53 -11.67 -42.38
N LEU A 235 34.23 -11.88 -42.12
CA LEU A 235 33.34 -12.59 -43.05
C LEU A 235 33.26 -11.90 -44.42
N THR A 236 33.17 -10.57 -44.46
CA THR A 236 33.12 -9.79 -45.70
C THR A 236 34.42 -9.93 -46.50
N ILE A 237 35.58 -9.84 -45.84
CA ILE A 237 36.89 -9.99 -46.47
C ILE A 237 37.02 -11.41 -47.05
N THR A 238 36.75 -12.44 -46.23
CA THR A 238 36.84 -13.83 -46.69
C THR A 238 35.87 -14.13 -47.83
N PHE A 239 34.67 -13.56 -47.80
CA PHE A 239 33.69 -13.69 -48.88
C PHE A 239 34.20 -13.08 -50.19
N ASN A 240 34.76 -11.86 -50.15
CA ASN A 240 35.35 -11.23 -51.34
C ASN A 240 36.54 -12.04 -51.88
N ASP A 241 37.40 -12.57 -50.99
CA ASP A 241 38.53 -13.41 -51.39
C ASP A 241 38.08 -14.70 -52.08
N MET A 242 37.05 -15.38 -51.54
CA MET A 242 36.48 -16.57 -52.19
C MET A 242 35.91 -16.25 -53.58
N ARG A 243 35.25 -15.10 -53.73
CA ARG A 243 34.66 -14.70 -55.00
C ARG A 243 35.71 -14.31 -56.05
N ARG A 244 36.82 -13.68 -55.65
CA ARG A 244 37.94 -13.34 -56.55
C ARG A 244 38.74 -14.58 -57.00
N ASN A 245 38.69 -15.66 -56.23
CA ASN A 245 39.39 -16.91 -56.50
C ASN A 245 38.54 -17.94 -57.29
N TYR A 246 37.36 -17.53 -57.75
CA TYR A 246 36.47 -18.28 -58.66
C TYR A 246 36.41 -17.58 -60.02
#